data_AF-A0A7C5AVZ3-F1
#
_entry.id   AF-A0A7C5AVZ3-F1
#
_cell.length_a   1.000
_cell.length_b   1.000
_cell.length_c   1.000
_cell.angle_alpha   90.00
_cell.angle_beta   90.00
_cell.angle_gamma   90.00
#
_symmetry.space_group_name_H-M   'P 1'
#
loop_
_entity.id
_entity.type
_entity.pdbx_description
1 polymer ?
#
loop_
_entity_poly.entity_id
_entity_poly.type
_entity_poly.pdbx_seq_one_letter_code
_entity_poly.pdbx_strand_id
1 'polypeptide(L)'
;MKRTASERTLTVDFLDRPRAWRGRLISGEGPGTEVRAGSFLRKRHITLDLELLESPAALAHIVTHELFHFVWRRLGNRARRSWEDLLAKELRQGTPGELGWSSESRKLRLTREDWLRRTRRWREYACESFCDTAAWLYCRGTNAGRGLLNREARRARRKWFFSCRELKRCSV
;
A
#
# COMPACT_ATOMS: atom_id res chain seq x y z
N MET A 1 16.94 22.30 -13.71
CA MET A 1 17.96 21.56 -12.94
C MET A 1 17.88 20.07 -13.24
N LYS A 2 18.93 19.50 -13.84
CA LYS A 2 19.04 18.04 -14.04
C LYS A 2 19.38 17.42 -12.68
N ARG A 3 18.50 16.54 -12.18
CA ARG A 3 18.75 15.76 -10.95
C ARG A 3 19.97 14.85 -11.11
N THR A 4 20.83 14.79 -10.10
CA THR A 4 22.03 13.93 -10.09
C THR A 4 21.62 12.44 -10.02
N ALA A 5 22.50 11.52 -10.42
CA ALA A 5 22.20 10.08 -10.43
C ALA A 5 21.79 9.54 -9.03
N SER A 6 22.35 10.11 -7.96
CA SER A 6 22.01 9.84 -6.56
C SER A 6 20.54 10.18 -6.21
N GLU A 7 19.94 11.21 -6.84
CA GLU A 7 18.56 11.63 -6.56
C GLU A 7 17.48 10.73 -7.22
N ARG A 8 17.88 9.77 -8.04
CA ARG A 8 16.98 8.82 -8.71
C ARG A 8 16.93 7.45 -8.06
N THR A 9 17.94 7.11 -7.27
CA THR A 9 18.04 5.79 -6.64
C THR A 9 16.97 5.61 -5.57
N LEU A 10 16.37 4.43 -5.54
CA LEU A 10 15.58 3.97 -4.40
C LEU A 10 16.51 3.09 -3.55
N THR A 11 16.69 3.45 -2.29
CA THR A 11 17.50 2.67 -1.35
C THR A 11 16.61 1.79 -0.48
N VAL A 12 17.11 0.60 -0.14
CA VAL A 12 16.42 -0.35 0.73
C VAL A 12 17.39 -0.77 1.84
N ASP A 13 16.95 -0.75 3.09
CA ASP A 13 17.66 -1.32 4.22
C ASP A 13 16.77 -2.25 5.05
N PHE A 14 17.40 -2.93 6.01
CA PHE A 14 16.73 -3.82 6.96
C PHE A 14 16.95 -3.32 8.38
N LEU A 15 15.93 -3.48 9.20
CA LEU A 15 15.95 -3.10 10.62
C LEU A 15 15.39 -4.26 11.44
N ASP A 16 16.06 -4.60 12.54
CA ASP A 16 15.60 -5.63 13.44
C ASP A 16 14.35 -5.14 14.20
N ARG A 17 13.25 -5.90 14.09
CA ARG A 17 11.95 -5.66 14.74
C ARG A 17 11.50 -4.18 14.66
N PRO A 18 11.21 -3.66 13.46
CA PRO A 18 10.91 -2.24 13.26
C PRO A 18 9.62 -1.81 13.96
N ARG A 19 9.66 -0.64 14.60
CA ARG A 19 8.50 -0.02 15.26
C ARG A 19 8.26 1.39 14.74
N ALA A 20 7.02 1.67 14.34
CA ALA A 20 6.58 2.99 13.94
C ALA A 20 6.20 3.85 15.16
N TRP A 21 6.94 4.94 15.37
CA TRP A 21 6.72 5.88 16.46
C TRP A 21 7.03 7.31 16.04
N ARG A 22 6.06 8.23 16.24
CA ARG A 22 6.20 9.68 15.95
C ARG A 22 6.78 9.99 14.55
N GLY A 23 6.37 9.21 13.54
CA GLY A 23 6.79 9.40 12.15
C GLY A 23 8.21 8.89 11.83
N ARG A 24 8.80 8.06 12.71
CA ARG A 24 10.08 7.39 12.53
C ARG A 24 9.91 5.88 12.68
N LEU A 25 10.85 5.13 12.12
CA LEU A 25 11.05 3.72 12.46
C LEU A 25 12.22 3.62 13.45
N ILE A 26 12.00 2.87 14.52
CA ILE A 26 13.01 2.53 15.54
C ILE A 26 13.16 1.01 15.60
N SER A 27 14.34 0.53 15.97
CA SER A 27 14.66 -0.90 16.06
C SER A 27 14.44 -1.44 17.47
N GLY A 28 14.05 -2.71 17.59
CA GLY A 28 14.03 -3.43 18.86
C GLY A 28 12.83 -3.09 19.76
N GLU A 29 13.04 -3.17 21.07
CA GLU A 29 11.99 -2.96 22.07
C GLU A 29 11.73 -1.46 22.33
N GLY A 30 10.46 -1.12 22.62
CA GLY A 30 10.10 0.25 22.94
C GLY A 30 8.71 0.69 22.46
N PRO A 31 8.39 1.98 22.61
CA PRO A 31 7.08 2.52 22.25
C PRO A 31 6.85 2.46 20.74
N GLY A 32 5.59 2.41 20.33
CA GLY A 32 5.20 2.40 18.92
C GLY A 32 4.48 1.12 18.52
N THR A 33 4.18 1.01 17.23
CA THR A 33 3.52 -0.15 16.64
C THR A 33 4.52 -0.94 15.82
N GLU A 34 4.63 -2.24 16.05
CA GLU A 34 5.43 -3.13 15.21
C GLU A 34 4.91 -3.06 13.77
N VAL A 35 5.84 -2.91 12.83
CA VAL A 35 5.55 -2.85 11.40
C VAL A 35 6.56 -3.72 10.67
N ARG A 36 6.13 -4.35 9.58
CA ARG A 36 7.04 -5.16 8.75
C ARG A 36 7.88 -4.33 7.80
N ALA A 37 7.52 -3.07 7.58
CA ALA A 37 8.22 -2.14 6.70
C ALA A 37 7.74 -0.70 6.88
N GLY A 38 8.46 0.24 6.27
CA GLY A 38 7.95 1.57 6.01
C GLY A 38 8.64 2.30 4.85
N SER A 39 7.83 3.04 4.10
CA SER A 39 8.27 3.85 2.97
C SER A 39 8.46 5.34 3.33
N PHE A 40 9.68 5.83 3.15
CA PHE A 40 10.03 7.24 3.33
C PHE A 40 10.04 7.96 1.96
N LEU A 41 8.85 8.32 1.49
CA LEU A 41 8.64 8.80 0.11
C LEU A 41 9.51 10.00 -0.30
N ARG A 42 9.83 10.91 0.62
CA ARG A 42 10.72 12.06 0.34
C ARG A 42 12.18 11.66 0.23
N LYS A 43 12.60 10.65 0.99
CA LYS A 43 13.97 10.14 1.02
C LYS A 43 14.24 9.07 -0.05
N ARG A 44 13.20 8.61 -0.77
CA ARG A 44 13.29 7.46 -1.70
C ARG A 44 13.93 6.25 -1.02
N HIS A 45 13.41 5.93 0.16
CA HIS A 45 13.97 4.93 1.03
C HIS A 45 12.87 4.01 1.57
N ILE A 46 13.15 2.72 1.62
CA ILE A 46 12.30 1.69 2.21
C ILE A 46 13.13 1.00 3.29
N THR A 47 12.54 0.85 4.47
CA THR A 47 13.09 0.00 5.52
C THR A 47 12.19 -1.22 5.66
N LEU A 48 12.80 -2.39 5.77
CA LEU A 48 12.15 -3.68 5.88
C LEU A 48 12.50 -4.33 7.22
N ASP A 49 11.61 -5.15 7.76
CA ASP A 49 11.93 -6.03 8.88
C ASP A 49 12.94 -7.10 8.45
N LEU A 50 13.99 -7.31 9.25
CA LEU A 50 15.01 -8.32 9.00
C LEU A 50 14.40 -9.74 8.91
N GLU A 51 13.36 -10.03 9.69
CA GLU A 51 12.66 -11.33 9.68
C GLU A 51 12.07 -11.66 8.30
N LEU A 52 11.82 -10.67 7.43
CA LEU A 52 11.31 -10.93 6.07
C LEU A 52 12.30 -11.74 5.22
N LEU A 53 13.60 -11.72 5.53
CA LEU A 53 14.60 -12.53 4.84
C LEU A 53 14.34 -14.04 4.98
N GLU A 54 13.63 -14.46 6.02
CA GLU A 54 13.28 -15.86 6.25
C GLU A 54 12.18 -16.38 5.30
N SER A 55 11.46 -15.48 4.63
CA SER A 55 10.38 -15.84 3.71
C SER A 55 10.43 -15.00 2.43
N PRO A 56 11.03 -15.53 1.35
CA PRO A 56 11.11 -14.83 0.07
C PRO A 56 9.74 -14.37 -0.47
N ALA A 57 8.68 -15.14 -0.21
CA ALA A 57 7.32 -14.78 -0.59
C ALA A 57 6.78 -13.59 0.21
N ALA A 58 7.00 -13.57 1.54
CA ALA A 58 6.59 -12.45 2.39
C ALA A 58 7.40 -11.18 2.05
N LEU A 59 8.71 -11.33 1.83
CA LEU A 59 9.60 -10.26 1.38
C LEU A 59 9.12 -9.66 0.06
N ALA A 60 8.88 -10.49 -0.96
CA ALA A 60 8.41 -10.03 -2.26
C ALA A 60 7.07 -9.28 -2.14
N HIS A 61 6.15 -9.80 -1.33
CA HIS A 61 4.85 -9.16 -1.09
C HIS A 61 5.01 -7.79 -0.41
N ILE A 62 5.78 -7.71 0.68
CA ILE A 62 6.00 -6.45 1.40
C ILE A 62 6.77 -5.45 0.55
N VAL A 63 7.86 -5.85 -0.10
CA VAL A 63 8.62 -4.94 -0.97
C VAL A 63 7.75 -4.40 -2.10
N THR A 64 6.93 -5.26 -2.72
CA THR A 64 5.98 -4.81 -3.75
C THR A 64 4.99 -3.81 -3.19
N HIS A 65 4.42 -4.06 -2.01
CA HIS A 65 3.53 -3.10 -1.35
C HIS A 65 4.22 -1.72 -1.19
N GLU A 66 5.43 -1.70 -0.60
CA GLU A 66 6.17 -0.47 -0.33
C GLU A 66 6.55 0.28 -1.62
N LEU A 67 6.99 -0.43 -2.65
CA LEU A 67 7.28 0.15 -3.97
C LEU A 67 6.04 0.86 -4.55
N PHE A 68 4.85 0.30 -4.35
CA PHE A 68 3.63 0.87 -4.90
C PHE A 68 3.15 2.13 -4.15
N HIS A 69 3.64 2.44 -2.95
CA HIS A 69 3.45 3.77 -2.38
C HIS A 69 4.13 4.87 -3.22
N PHE A 70 5.27 4.57 -3.83
CA PHE A 70 5.95 5.49 -4.75
C PHE A 70 5.20 5.64 -6.08
N VAL A 71 4.54 4.58 -6.55
CA VAL A 71 3.66 4.63 -7.73
C VAL A 71 2.41 5.45 -7.42
N TRP A 72 1.75 5.18 -6.29
CA TRP A 72 0.58 5.93 -5.84
C TRP A 72 0.85 7.43 -5.78
N ARG A 73 2.02 7.85 -5.25
CA ARG A 73 2.45 9.25 -5.20
C ARG A 73 2.61 9.90 -6.58
N ARG A 74 2.88 9.13 -7.62
CA ARG A 74 3.01 9.61 -9.01
C ARG A 74 1.70 9.60 -9.80
N LEU A 75 0.70 8.82 -9.38
CA LEU A 75 -0.62 8.84 -10.01
C LEU A 75 -1.26 10.23 -9.94
N GLY A 76 -1.84 10.65 -11.05
CA GLY A 76 -2.62 11.87 -11.15
C GLY A 76 -3.90 11.80 -10.33
N ASN A 77 -4.45 12.97 -10.00
CA ASN A 77 -5.66 13.07 -9.19
C ASN A 77 -6.87 12.37 -9.85
N ARG A 78 -6.95 12.35 -11.18
CA ARG A 78 -8.01 11.66 -11.92
C ARG A 78 -7.95 10.14 -11.71
N ALA A 79 -6.77 9.53 -11.88
CA ALA A 79 -6.59 8.11 -11.62
C ALA A 79 -6.91 7.76 -10.16
N ARG A 80 -6.38 8.52 -9.19
CA ARG A 80 -6.67 8.30 -7.76
C ARG A 80 -8.16 8.38 -7.45
N ARG A 81 -8.87 9.39 -7.98
CA ARG A 81 -10.33 9.50 -7.80
C ARG A 81 -11.08 8.32 -8.40
N SER A 82 -10.71 7.87 -9.59
CA SER A 82 -11.36 6.69 -10.19
C SER A 82 -11.13 5.40 -9.40
N TRP A 83 -9.99 5.28 -8.71
CA TRP A 83 -9.74 4.19 -7.77
C TRP A 83 -10.61 4.33 -6.52
N GLU A 84 -10.68 5.53 -5.95
CA GLU A 84 -11.55 5.85 -4.82
C GLU A 84 -13.03 5.55 -5.14
N ASP A 85 -13.52 5.87 -6.34
CA ASP A 85 -14.90 5.59 -6.77
C ASP A 85 -15.22 4.09 -6.77
N LEU A 86 -14.25 3.27 -7.21
CA LEU A 86 -14.34 1.81 -7.18
C LEU A 86 -14.43 1.30 -5.73
N LEU A 87 -13.57 1.79 -4.83
CA LEU A 87 -13.60 1.43 -3.41
C LEU A 87 -14.89 1.89 -2.72
N ALA A 88 -15.39 3.08 -3.06
CA ALA A 88 -16.62 3.61 -2.48
C ALA A 88 -17.83 2.76 -2.89
N LYS A 89 -17.83 2.21 -4.11
CA LYS A 89 -18.84 1.23 -4.54
C LYS A 89 -18.78 -0.05 -3.71
N GLU A 90 -17.58 -0.60 -3.50
CA GLU A 90 -17.39 -1.81 -2.68
C GLU A 90 -17.91 -1.61 -1.25
N LEU A 91 -17.63 -0.45 -0.64
CA LEU A 91 -18.13 -0.10 0.71
C LEU A 91 -19.65 0.07 0.76
N ARG A 92 -20.25 0.73 -0.24
CA ARG A 92 -21.72 0.83 -0.35
C ARG A 92 -22.41 -0.53 -0.46
N GLN A 93 -21.73 -1.51 -1.05
CA GLN A 93 -22.19 -2.88 -1.20
C GLN A 93 -21.89 -3.75 0.03
N GLY A 94 -21.26 -3.21 1.08
CA GLY A 94 -20.88 -3.97 2.27
C GLY A 94 -19.84 -5.06 1.98
N THR A 95 -18.98 -4.86 0.97
CA THR A 95 -18.00 -5.87 0.55
C THR A 95 -17.02 -6.21 1.69
N PRO A 96 -16.99 -7.46 2.20
CA PRO A 96 -16.11 -7.85 3.28
C PRO A 96 -14.67 -8.07 2.81
N GLY A 97 -13.73 -8.02 3.76
CA GLY A 97 -12.33 -8.35 3.54
C GLY A 97 -11.55 -7.34 2.71
N GLU A 98 -10.27 -7.61 2.55
CA GLU A 98 -9.29 -6.82 1.80
C GLU A 98 -8.20 -7.75 1.21
N LEU A 99 -7.24 -7.17 0.48
CA LEU A 99 -6.12 -7.92 -0.10
C LEU A 99 -4.87 -7.94 0.79
N GLY A 100 -4.81 -7.09 1.82
CA GLY A 100 -3.74 -7.08 2.81
C GLY A 100 -4.16 -6.44 4.13
N TRP A 101 -3.36 -6.67 5.16
CA TRP A 101 -3.61 -6.17 6.52
C TRP A 101 -3.61 -4.64 6.61
N SER A 102 -2.81 -3.99 5.78
CA SER A 102 -2.63 -2.54 5.82
C SER A 102 -3.93 -1.82 5.42
N SER A 103 -4.60 -2.29 4.37
CA SER A 103 -5.88 -1.78 3.92
C SER A 103 -7.01 -2.28 4.81
N GLU A 104 -6.97 -3.53 5.28
CA GLU A 104 -7.99 -4.10 6.17
C GLU A 104 -8.12 -3.32 7.48
N SER A 105 -6.99 -3.11 8.17
CA SER A 105 -6.96 -2.37 9.43
C SER A 105 -7.45 -0.93 9.29
N ARG A 106 -7.27 -0.30 8.12
CA ARG A 106 -7.81 1.04 7.83
C ARG A 106 -9.29 0.99 7.49
N LYS A 107 -9.73 0.02 6.68
CA LYS A 107 -11.13 -0.20 6.32
C LYS A 107 -12.00 -0.35 7.56
N LEU A 108 -11.55 -1.14 8.53
CA LEU A 108 -12.26 -1.38 9.79
C LEU A 108 -12.43 -0.12 10.67
N ARG A 109 -11.64 0.93 10.42
CA ARG A 109 -11.72 2.22 11.14
C ARG A 109 -12.47 3.29 10.37
N LEU A 110 -12.93 3.00 9.15
CA LEU A 110 -13.68 3.95 8.34
C LEU A 110 -15.11 4.07 8.83
N THR A 111 -15.61 5.29 8.78
CA THR A 111 -17.03 5.61 8.90
C THR A 111 -17.59 6.00 7.54
N ARG A 112 -18.92 6.02 7.41
CA ARG A 112 -19.60 6.48 6.19
C ARG A 112 -19.19 7.88 5.76
N GLU A 113 -18.94 8.76 6.72
CA GLU A 113 -18.54 10.14 6.46
C GLU A 113 -17.15 10.23 5.83
N ASP A 114 -16.26 9.29 6.12
CA ASP A 114 -14.87 9.35 5.64
C ASP A 114 -14.79 9.36 4.11
N TRP A 115 -15.54 8.49 3.43
CA TRP A 115 -15.54 8.43 1.98
C TRP A 115 -16.46 9.47 1.32
N LEU A 116 -17.47 9.98 2.01
CA LEU A 116 -18.33 11.07 1.50
C LEU A 116 -17.57 12.40 1.47
N ARG A 117 -16.86 12.74 2.55
CA ARG A 117 -16.06 13.97 2.66
C ARG A 117 -14.62 13.81 2.19
N ARG A 118 -14.22 12.62 1.76
CA ARG A 118 -12.87 12.30 1.31
C ARG A 118 -11.81 12.69 2.35
N THR A 119 -12.02 12.27 3.60
CA THR A 119 -11.18 12.63 4.74
C THR A 119 -9.75 12.09 4.60
N ARG A 120 -8.87 12.43 5.55
CA ARG A 120 -7.52 11.84 5.60
C ARG A 120 -7.58 10.32 5.70
N ARG A 121 -8.45 9.77 6.56
CA ARG A 121 -8.60 8.32 6.76
C ARG A 121 -8.97 7.61 5.47
N TRP A 122 -9.89 8.21 4.69
CA TRP A 122 -10.25 7.70 3.38
C TRP A 122 -9.09 7.68 2.39
N ARG A 123 -8.33 8.77 2.29
CA ARG A 123 -7.17 8.85 1.38
C ARG A 123 -6.07 7.86 1.75
N GLU A 124 -5.86 7.63 3.04
CA GLU A 124 -4.92 6.63 3.54
C GLU A 124 -5.40 5.22 3.21
N TYR A 125 -6.66 4.89 3.49
CA TYR A 125 -7.25 3.61 3.09
C TYR A 125 -7.14 3.37 1.58
N ALA A 126 -7.46 4.36 0.75
CA ALA A 126 -7.38 4.24 -0.71
C ALA A 126 -5.94 3.94 -1.18
N CYS A 127 -4.95 4.59 -0.57
CA CYS A 127 -3.53 4.35 -0.82
C CYS A 127 -3.12 2.91 -0.44
N GLU A 128 -3.42 2.47 0.78
CA GLU A 128 -3.09 1.11 1.22
C GLU A 128 -3.79 0.05 0.37
N SER A 129 -5.08 0.24 0.09
CA SER A 129 -5.87 -0.67 -0.73
C SER A 129 -5.28 -0.81 -2.13
N PHE A 130 -4.77 0.28 -2.71
CA PHE A 130 -4.05 0.26 -3.97
C PHE A 130 -2.74 -0.54 -3.88
N CYS A 131 -1.93 -0.32 -2.84
CA CYS A 131 -0.64 -0.97 -2.67
C CYS A 131 -0.78 -2.48 -2.36
N ASP A 132 -1.74 -2.86 -1.52
CA ASP A 132 -2.12 -4.25 -1.26
C ASP A 132 -2.67 -4.94 -2.52
N THR A 133 -3.44 -4.23 -3.34
CA THR A 133 -3.90 -4.76 -4.64
C THR A 133 -2.73 -5.03 -5.58
N ALA A 134 -1.74 -4.15 -5.60
CA ALA A 134 -0.55 -4.34 -6.41
C ALA A 134 0.26 -5.56 -5.95
N ALA A 135 0.55 -5.65 -4.65
CA ALA A 135 1.26 -6.79 -4.07
C ALA A 135 0.52 -8.11 -4.37
N TRP A 136 -0.80 -8.15 -4.23
CA TRP A 136 -1.62 -9.29 -4.61
C TRP A 136 -1.50 -9.66 -6.10
N LEU A 137 -1.50 -8.67 -7.01
CA LEU A 137 -1.41 -8.90 -8.45
C LEU A 137 -0.03 -9.42 -8.89
N TYR A 138 1.05 -8.82 -8.38
CA TYR A 138 2.42 -9.12 -8.83
C TYR A 138 3.05 -10.32 -8.08
N CYS A 139 2.61 -10.61 -6.85
CA CYS A 139 3.10 -11.75 -6.06
C CYS A 139 2.17 -12.98 -6.12
N ARG A 140 1.39 -13.11 -7.21
CA ARG A 140 0.51 -14.29 -7.49
C ARG A 140 -0.53 -14.59 -6.39
N GLY A 141 -0.99 -13.56 -5.68
CA GLY A 141 -2.12 -13.68 -4.78
C GLY A 141 -1.82 -14.27 -3.41
N THR A 142 -0.57 -14.21 -2.94
CA THR A 142 -0.25 -14.39 -1.52
C THR A 142 -1.02 -13.35 -0.71
N ASN A 143 -2.07 -13.77 -0.01
CA ASN A 143 -2.82 -12.89 0.88
C ASN A 143 -2.10 -12.81 2.21
N ALA A 144 -1.97 -11.59 2.74
CA ALA A 144 -1.56 -11.42 4.12
C ALA A 144 -2.76 -11.30 5.07
N GLY A 145 -3.87 -10.64 4.70
CA GLY A 145 -4.97 -10.21 5.62
C GLY A 145 -5.88 -11.29 6.25
N ARG A 146 -6.75 -10.89 7.21
CA ARG A 146 -7.69 -11.76 7.95
C ARG A 146 -8.86 -12.26 7.11
N GLY A 147 -9.26 -11.52 6.08
CA GLY A 147 -10.38 -11.88 5.21
C GLY A 147 -10.12 -11.59 3.74
N LEU A 148 -10.24 -12.60 2.88
CA LEU A 148 -10.03 -12.45 1.45
C LEU A 148 -11.18 -11.67 0.80
N LEU A 149 -10.84 -10.53 0.17
CA LEU A 149 -11.75 -9.78 -0.68
C LEU A 149 -12.49 -10.72 -1.66
N ASN A 150 -13.81 -10.54 -1.79
CA ASN A 150 -14.64 -11.43 -2.62
C ASN A 150 -14.18 -11.44 -4.10
N ARG A 151 -14.58 -12.50 -4.84
CA ARG A 151 -14.11 -12.73 -6.22
C ARG A 151 -14.45 -11.59 -7.17
N GLU A 152 -15.62 -10.97 -7.02
CA GLU A 152 -16.08 -9.88 -7.89
C GLU A 152 -15.27 -8.61 -7.70
N ALA A 153 -15.06 -8.19 -6.45
CA ALA A 153 -14.24 -7.03 -6.11
C ALA A 153 -12.79 -7.25 -6.54
N ARG A 154 -12.23 -8.46 -6.37
CA ARG A 154 -10.91 -8.82 -6.92
C ARG A 154 -10.84 -8.65 -8.44
N ARG A 155 -11.87 -9.10 -9.16
CA ARG A 155 -11.95 -8.94 -10.62
C ARG A 155 -12.06 -7.47 -11.01
N ALA A 156 -12.85 -6.68 -10.30
CA ALA A 156 -13.02 -5.25 -10.54
C ALA A 156 -11.71 -4.48 -10.31
N ARG A 157 -11.03 -4.71 -9.19
CA ARG A 157 -9.72 -4.12 -8.88
C ARG A 157 -8.66 -4.51 -9.91
N ARG A 158 -8.57 -5.80 -10.28
CA ARG A 158 -7.68 -6.28 -11.35
C ARG A 158 -7.95 -5.57 -12.68
N LYS A 159 -9.22 -5.45 -13.08
CA LYS A 159 -9.62 -4.75 -14.31
C LYS A 159 -9.21 -3.29 -14.28
N TRP A 160 -9.44 -2.60 -13.16
CA TRP A 160 -9.02 -1.21 -13.00
C TRP A 160 -7.50 -1.08 -13.14
N PHE A 161 -6.74 -1.93 -12.45
CA PHE A 161 -5.27 -1.87 -12.43
C PHE A 161 -4.66 -2.01 -13.83
N PHE A 162 -5.13 -2.98 -14.62
CA PHE A 162 -4.59 -3.20 -15.97
C PHE A 162 -5.14 -2.23 -17.04
N SER A 163 -6.28 -1.59 -16.79
CA SER A 163 -6.86 -0.59 -17.70
C SER A 163 -6.37 0.84 -17.45
N CYS A 164 -5.85 1.13 -16.25
CA CYS A 164 -5.34 2.45 -15.90
C CYS A 164 -4.10 2.81 -16.73
N ARG A 165 -4.26 3.74 -17.69
CA ARG A 165 -3.20 4.17 -18.61
C ARG A 165 -2.04 4.87 -17.90
N GLU A 166 -2.29 5.54 -16.78
CA GLU A 166 -1.25 6.26 -16.02
C GLU A 166 -0.26 5.31 -15.35
N LEU A 167 -0.69 4.10 -14.96
CA LEU A 167 0.22 3.09 -14.41
C LEU A 167 1.28 2.65 -15.42
N LYS A 168 0.92 2.60 -16.71
CA LYS A 168 1.86 2.24 -17.79
C LYS A 168 2.98 3.26 -17.99
N ARG A 169 2.83 4.47 -17.43
CA ARG A 169 3.80 5.57 -17.54
C ARG A 169 4.61 5.78 -16.25
N CYS A 170 4.31 5.03 -15.21
CA CYS A 170 4.99 5.13 -13.94
C CYS A 170 6.23 4.23 -13.93
N SER A 171 7.41 4.78 -14.25
CA SER A 171 8.69 4.17 -13.89
C SER A 171 9.02 4.46 -12.42
N VAL A 172 9.35 3.42 -11.65
CA VAL A 172 9.74 3.56 -10.23
C VAL A 172 11.14 4.13 -10.13
#